data_AF-A0A526ZG72-F1
#
_entry.id   AF-A0A526ZG72-F1
#
_cell.length_a   1.000
_cell.length_b   1.000
_cell.length_c   1.000
_cell.angle_alpha   90.00
_cell.angle_beta   90.00
_cell.angle_gamma   90.00
#
_symmetry.space_group_name_H-M   'P 1'
#
loop_
_entity.id
_entity.type
_entity.pdbx_description
1 polymer ?
#
loop_
_entity_poly.entity_id
_entity_poly.type
_entity_poly.pdbx_seq_one_letter_code
_entity_poly.pdbx_strand_id
1 'polypeptide(L)'
;MSATGLEVFDKTLQTTNIWLDEIMADHGPDRRVAWHMLGAVLRTLRDWLQIELAANLGAELPLLVRGAYYDRYRPRDLPTSSRSLEDFLQRVAEEMKSTRPVNPEDATRSVF
;
A
#
# COMPACT_ATOMS: atom_id res chain seq x y z
N MET A 1 -25.63 14.42 -1.36
CA MET A 1 -25.99 13.35 -0.40
C MET A 1 -24.85 12.36 -0.37
N SER A 2 -24.51 11.84 0.80
CA SER A 2 -23.47 10.83 0.94
C SER A 2 -23.94 9.50 0.33
N ALA A 3 -23.10 8.83 -0.45
CA ALA A 3 -23.42 7.55 -1.08
C ALA A 3 -23.53 6.43 -0.04
N THR A 4 -22.77 6.52 1.04
CA THR A 4 -22.73 5.55 2.15
C THR A 4 -23.52 5.98 3.39
N GLY A 5 -24.16 7.14 3.36
CA GLY A 5 -24.81 7.72 4.54
C GLY A 5 -23.84 8.39 5.53
N LEU A 6 -22.52 8.35 5.28
CA LEU A 6 -21.51 9.01 6.12
C LEU A 6 -20.38 9.61 5.25
N GLU A 7 -20.19 10.93 5.34
CA GLU A 7 -19.25 11.67 4.49
C GLU A 7 -17.80 11.17 4.58
N VAL A 8 -17.33 10.76 5.77
CA VAL A 8 -15.96 10.25 5.93
C VAL A 8 -15.72 8.95 5.15
N PHE A 9 -16.75 8.11 4.98
CA PHE A 9 -16.65 6.89 4.20
C PHE A 9 -16.61 7.19 2.70
N ASP A 10 -17.44 8.12 2.23
CA ASP A 10 -17.40 8.55 0.84
C ASP A 10 -16.05 9.18 0.49
N LYS A 11 -15.53 10.04 1.37
CA LYS A 11 -14.24 10.69 1.18
C LYS A 11 -13.11 9.67 1.07
N THR A 12 -13.04 8.69 1.99
CA THR A 12 -11.98 7.68 1.90
C THR A 12 -12.14 6.80 0.66
N LEU A 13 -13.36 6.48 0.23
CA LEU A 13 -13.59 5.71 -1.00
C LEU A 13 -13.16 6.51 -2.22
N GLN A 14 -13.51 7.79 -2.28
CA GLN A 14 -13.12 8.67 -3.38
C GLN A 14 -11.60 8.79 -3.48
N THR A 15 -10.92 9.13 -2.38
CA THR A 15 -9.44 9.24 -2.39
C THR A 15 -8.77 7.92 -2.75
N THR A 16 -9.26 6.80 -2.23
CA THR A 16 -8.70 5.48 -2.57
C THR A 16 -8.89 5.19 -4.07
N ASN A 17 -10.06 5.47 -4.65
CA ASN A 17 -10.27 5.24 -6.08
C ASN A 17 -9.36 6.11 -6.95
N ILE A 18 -9.12 7.37 -6.58
CA ILE A 18 -8.18 8.26 -7.29
C ILE A 18 -6.78 7.62 -7.32
N TRP A 19 -6.26 7.17 -6.18
CA TRP A 19 -4.94 6.52 -6.12
C TRP A 19 -4.89 5.23 -6.96
N LEU A 20 -5.97 4.44 -6.94
CA LEU A 20 -6.03 3.22 -7.76
C LEU A 20 -6.07 3.54 -9.25
N ASP A 21 -6.76 4.62 -9.65
CA ASP A 21 -6.81 5.06 -11.05
C ASP A 21 -5.44 5.56 -11.53
N GLU A 22 -4.68 6.26 -10.67
CA GLU A 22 -3.30 6.67 -10.95
C GLU A 22 -2.39 5.45 -11.16
N ILE A 23 -2.45 4.43 -10.30
CA ILE A 23 -1.67 3.18 -10.48
C ILE A 23 -2.12 2.43 -11.74
N MET A 24 -3.42 2.38 -12.02
CA MET A 24 -3.96 1.71 -13.21
C MET A 24 -3.53 2.38 -14.52
N ALA A 25 -3.21 3.68 -14.50
CA ALA A 25 -2.73 4.39 -15.68
C ALA A 25 -1.41 3.80 -16.22
N ASP A 26 -0.54 3.34 -15.32
CA ASP A 26 0.77 2.77 -15.67
C ASP A 26 0.73 1.23 -15.82
N HIS A 27 -0.13 0.57 -15.04
CA HIS A 27 -0.15 -0.90 -14.90
C HIS A 27 -1.37 -1.56 -15.54
N GLY A 28 -2.22 -0.81 -16.23
CA GLY A 28 -3.42 -1.31 -16.90
C GLY A 28 -4.65 -1.42 -15.99
N PRO A 29 -5.80 -1.81 -16.55
CA PRO A 29 -7.11 -1.52 -15.99
C PRO A 29 -7.55 -2.44 -14.83
N ASP A 30 -6.72 -3.39 -14.40
CA ASP A 30 -7.10 -4.31 -13.33
C ASP A 30 -6.96 -3.63 -11.96
N ARG A 31 -8.09 -3.13 -11.45
CA ARG A 31 -8.17 -2.46 -10.16
C ARG A 31 -7.78 -3.36 -8.98
N ARG A 32 -7.96 -4.68 -9.08
CA ARG A 32 -7.52 -5.60 -8.01
C ARG A 32 -6.01 -5.64 -7.95
N VAL A 33 -5.34 -5.65 -9.09
CA VAL A 33 -3.87 -5.58 -9.17
C VAL A 33 -3.37 -4.27 -8.58
N ALA A 34 -3.96 -3.13 -8.95
CA ALA A 34 -3.60 -1.83 -8.37
C ALA A 34 -3.76 -1.79 -6.84
N TRP A 35 -4.85 -2.36 -6.31
CA TRP A 35 -5.06 -2.46 -4.86
C TRP A 35 -4.01 -3.34 -4.17
N HIS A 36 -3.67 -4.47 -4.77
CA HIS A 36 -2.61 -5.33 -4.25
C HIS A 36 -1.24 -4.65 -4.28
N MET A 37 -0.91 -3.92 -5.35
CA MET A 37 0.34 -3.14 -5.45
C MET A 37 0.43 -2.08 -4.36
N LEU A 38 -0.60 -1.25 -4.20
CA LEU A 38 -0.66 -0.22 -3.17
C LEU A 38 -0.44 -0.83 -1.78
N GLY A 39 -1.17 -1.91 -1.46
CA GLY A 39 -1.03 -2.59 -0.18
C GLY A 39 0.34 -3.22 0.03
N ALA A 40 0.90 -3.89 -0.98
CA ALA A 40 2.20 -4.55 -0.91
C ALA A 40 3.34 -3.57 -0.64
N VAL A 41 3.38 -2.45 -1.39
CA VAL A 41 4.41 -1.42 -1.23
C VAL A 41 4.28 -0.73 0.12
N LEU A 42 3.07 -0.32 0.51
CA LEU A 42 2.85 0.38 1.78
C LEU A 42 3.17 -0.51 2.99
N ARG A 43 2.80 -1.80 2.99
CA ARG A 43 3.17 -2.74 4.07
C ARG A 43 4.67 -3.03 4.10
N THR A 44 5.32 -3.12 2.94
CA THR A 44 6.77 -3.32 2.89
C THR A 44 7.50 -2.10 3.46
N LEU A 45 7.06 -0.89 3.10
CA LEU A 45 7.58 0.35 3.67
C LEU A 45 7.35 0.43 5.18
N ARG A 46 6.14 0.11 5.66
CA ARG A 46 5.80 0.04 7.10
C ARG A 46 6.80 -0.80 7.87
N ASP A 47 7.11 -1.99 7.38
CA ASP A 47 7.97 -2.96 8.05
C ASP A 47 9.47 -2.61 7.94
N TRP A 48 9.79 -1.61 7.13
CA TRP A 48 11.08 -0.97 7.06
C TRP A 48 11.22 0.20 8.03
N LEU A 49 10.15 0.95 8.30
CA LEU A 49 10.23 2.12 9.18
C LEU A 49 10.37 1.73 10.66
N GLN A 50 10.96 2.62 11.46
CA GLN A 50 10.85 2.53 12.92
C GLN A 50 9.38 2.64 13.32
N ILE A 51 8.99 2.00 14.44
CA ILE A 51 7.57 1.89 14.85
C ILE A 51 6.87 3.26 14.89
N GLU A 52 7.53 4.29 15.43
CA GLU A 52 6.95 5.64 15.49
C GLU A 52 6.75 6.25 14.10
N LEU A 53 7.71 6.10 13.19
CA LEU A 53 7.60 6.56 11.81
C LEU A 53 6.53 5.80 11.03
N ALA A 54 6.44 4.48 11.24
CA ALA A 54 5.38 3.65 10.67
C ALA A 54 3.99 4.10 11.16
N ALA A 55 3.87 4.46 12.45
CA ALA A 55 2.63 4.98 13.01
C ALA A 55 2.22 6.32 12.40
N ASN A 56 3.18 7.24 12.28
CA ASN A 56 2.97 8.56 11.67
C ASN A 56 2.58 8.44 10.19
N LEU A 57 3.25 7.58 9.42
CA LEU A 57 2.84 7.30 8.04
C LEU A 57 1.39 6.81 7.98
N GLY A 58 1.02 5.87 8.85
CA GLY A 58 -0.35 5.36 8.91
C GLY A 58 -1.40 6.44 9.23
N ALA A 59 -1.03 7.47 9.99
CA ALA A 59 -1.93 8.58 10.32
C ALA A 59 -2.31 9.41 9.09
N GLU A 60 -1.39 9.57 8.14
CA GLU A 60 -1.58 10.34 6.89
C GLU A 60 -2.40 9.60 5.82
N LEU A 61 -2.61 8.29 5.97
CA LEU A 61 -3.34 7.49 4.97
C LEU A 61 -4.86 7.69 5.05
N PRO A 62 -5.58 7.64 3.91
CA PRO A 62 -7.04 7.54 3.90
C PRO A 62 -7.54 6.37 4.74
N LEU A 63 -8.70 6.50 5.40
CA LEU A 63 -9.20 5.52 6.36
C LEU A 63 -9.20 4.07 5.83
N LEU A 64 -9.63 3.84 4.59
CA LEU A 64 -9.66 2.52 3.96
C LEU A 64 -8.24 1.99 3.69
N VAL A 65 -7.36 2.82 3.14
CA VAL A 65 -5.95 2.47 2.88
C VAL A 65 -5.21 2.20 4.18
N ARG A 66 -5.50 2.97 5.24
CA ARG A 66 -4.97 2.76 6.59
C ARG A 66 -5.33 1.37 7.14
N GLY A 67 -6.56 0.89 6.89
CA GLY A 67 -6.95 -0.47 7.22
C GLY A 67 -6.07 -1.52 6.53
N ALA A 68 -5.83 -1.37 5.23
CA ALA A 68 -4.94 -2.25 4.46
C ALA A 68 -3.46 -2.14 4.87
N TYR A 69 -3.03 -0.95 5.26
CA TYR A 69 -1.70 -0.66 5.76
C TYR A 69 -1.40 -1.36 7.08
N TYR A 70 -2.35 -1.41 8.02
CA TYR A 70 -2.17 -2.09 9.30
C TYR A 70 -2.56 -3.58 9.26
N ASP A 71 -3.06 -4.09 8.13
CA ASP A 71 -3.36 -5.52 8.01
C ASP A 71 -2.11 -6.36 8.30
N ARG A 72 -2.31 -7.42 9.08
CA ARG A 72 -1.27 -8.38 9.53
C ARG A 72 -0.04 -7.75 10.19
N TYR A 73 -0.14 -6.53 10.73
CA TYR A 73 1.01 -5.84 11.33
C TYR A 73 1.55 -6.57 12.57
N ARG A 74 2.87 -6.78 12.63
CA ARG A 74 3.58 -7.43 13.76
C ARG A 74 4.74 -6.55 14.25
N PRO A 75 4.49 -5.51 15.06
CA PRO A 75 5.52 -4.55 15.51
C PRO A 75 6.70 -5.18 16.27
N ARG A 76 6.46 -6.31 16.95
CA ARG A 76 7.48 -6.99 17.77
C ARG A 76 8.70 -7.44 16.96
N ASP A 77 8.49 -7.77 15.70
CA ASP A 77 9.50 -8.37 14.82
C ASP A 77 10.19 -7.31 13.93
N LEU A 78 9.98 -6.03 14.24
CA LEU A 78 10.34 -4.88 13.41
C LEU A 78 11.28 -3.91 14.14
N PRO A 79 12.07 -3.10 13.39
CA PRO A 79 12.13 -3.05 11.93
C PRO A 79 12.92 -4.19 11.31
N THR A 80 12.70 -4.39 10.01
CA THR A 80 13.50 -5.30 9.19
C THR A 80 15.00 -5.00 9.30
N SER A 81 15.81 -6.03 9.51
CA SER A 81 17.26 -5.88 9.69
C SER A 81 18.01 -5.46 8.42
N SER A 82 17.56 -5.91 7.24
CA SER A 82 18.16 -5.50 5.96
C SER A 82 17.57 -4.18 5.43
N ARG A 83 18.43 -3.38 4.80
CA ARG A 83 18.14 -2.03 4.28
C ARG A 83 18.56 -1.83 2.82
N SER A 84 18.84 -2.92 2.10
CA SER A 84 19.18 -2.85 0.67
C SER A 84 17.94 -2.66 -0.19
N LEU A 85 18.07 -1.95 -1.32
CA LEU A 85 16.99 -1.82 -2.30
C LEU A 85 16.53 -3.19 -2.82
N GLU A 86 17.47 -4.12 -3.03
CA GLU A 86 17.17 -5.48 -3.50
C GLU A 86 16.23 -6.22 -2.52
N ASP A 87 16.51 -6.15 -1.22
CA ASP A 87 15.66 -6.77 -0.19
C ASP A 87 14.28 -6.12 -0.11
N PHE A 88 14.18 -4.80 -0.35
CA PHE A 88 12.90 -4.11 -0.44
C PHE A 88 12.07 -4.65 -1.60
N LEU A 89 12.66 -4.65 -2.80
CA LEU A 89 11.98 -5.09 -4.02
C LEU A 89 11.60 -6.57 -3.95
N GLN A 90 12.43 -7.41 -3.34
CA GLN A 90 12.12 -8.81 -3.12
C GLN A 90 10.91 -9.00 -2.20
N ARG A 91 10.77 -8.21 -1.14
CA ARG A 91 9.60 -8.24 -0.25
C ARG A 91 8.33 -7.76 -0.95
N VAL A 92 8.43 -6.69 -1.73
CA VAL A 92 7.32 -6.20 -2.57
C VAL A 92 6.87 -7.30 -3.54
N ALA A 93 7.82 -7.97 -4.21
CA ALA A 93 7.51 -9.08 -5.11
C ALA A 93 6.82 -10.26 -4.40
N GLU A 94 7.28 -10.63 -3.20
CA GLU A 94 6.70 -11.72 -2.42
C GLU A 94 5.26 -11.42 -1.97
N GLU A 95 4.98 -10.18 -1.58
CA GLU A 95 3.62 -9.72 -1.25
C GLU A 95 2.68 -9.73 -2.47
N MET A 96 3.21 -9.57 -3.68
CA MET A 96 2.44 -9.54 -4.93
C MET A 96 2.36 -10.89 -5.65
N LYS A 97 2.94 -11.96 -5.12
CA LYS A 97 3.00 -13.27 -5.80
C LYS A 97 1.64 -13.87 -6.20
N SER A 98 0.54 -13.44 -5.57
CA SER A 98 -0.82 -13.88 -5.88
C SER A 98 -1.51 -13.09 -7.00
N THR A 99 -0.86 -12.07 -7.56
CA THR A 99 -1.38 -11.31 -8.69
C THR A 99 -0.73 -11.76 -10.00
N ARG A 100 -1.16 -11.17 -11.12
CA ARG A 100 -0.38 -11.23 -12.36
C ARG A 100 1.05 -10.71 -12.09
N PRO A 101 2.06 -11.17 -12.84
CA PRO A 101 3.42 -10.64 -12.71
C PRO A 101 3.45 -9.12 -12.94
N VAL A 102 4.04 -8.40 -11.99
CA VAL A 102 4.33 -6.96 -12.04
C VAL A 102 5.77 -6.78 -11.57
N ASN A 103 6.54 -5.91 -12.24
CA ASN A 103 7.88 -5.58 -11.80
C ASN A 103 7.79 -4.83 -10.45
N PRO A 104 8.48 -5.31 -9.38
CA PRO A 104 8.41 -4.68 -8.07
C PRO A 104 8.97 -3.25 -8.06
N GLU A 105 9.91 -2.92 -8.94
CA GLU A 105 10.44 -1.57 -9.07
C GLU A 105 9.40 -0.63 -9.65
N ASP A 106 8.75 -1.02 -10.74
CA ASP A 106 7.68 -0.22 -11.37
C ASP A 106 6.49 -0.06 -10.40
N ALA A 107 6.14 -1.11 -9.65
CA ALA A 107 5.11 -1.03 -8.62
C ALA A 107 5.48 -0.07 -7.49
N THR A 108 6.73 -0.11 -7.02
CA THR A 108 7.22 0.81 -5.99
C THR A 108 7.21 2.25 -6.49
N ARG A 109 7.62 2.47 -7.74
CA ARG A 109 7.64 3.81 -8.36
C ARG A 109 6.25 4.38 -8.56
N SER A 110 5.25 3.58 -8.95
CA SER A 110 3.88 4.09 -9.13
C SER A 110 3.15 4.37 -7.80
N VAL A 111 3.63 3.85 -6.67
CA VAL A 111 3.05 4.10 -5.34
C VAL A 111 3.70 5.32 -4.64
N PHE A 112 4.84 5.82 -5.13
CA PHE A 112 5.55 6.98 -4.59
C PHE A 112 5.52 8.18 -5.53
#